data_AF-A0A0S8HE65-F1
#
_entry.id   AF-A0A0S8HE65-F1
#
_cell.length_a   1.000
_cell.length_b   1.000
_cell.length_c   1.000
_cell.angle_alpha   90.00
_cell.angle_beta   90.00
_cell.angle_gamma   90.00
#
_symmetry.space_group_name_H-M   'P 1'
#
loop_
_entity.id
_entity.type
_entity.pdbx_description
1 polymer ?
#
loop_
_entity_poly.entity_id
_entity_poly.type
_entity_poly.pdbx_seq_one_letter_code
_entity_poly.pdbx_strand_id
1 'polypeptide(L)'
;MQSEEPDMLTPRFQSYLALAYHKTKHYQQARKIINQLIEMSDTTSAGSPDYFTGYYYSGIREVDSAFYWLEKAYKTRSPEMPWLKVDPVFNNLKDDDKYWDLYERTGHKAYDEYMASMKE
;
A
#
# COMPACT_ATOMS: atom_id res chain seq x y z
N MET A 1 -29.28 4.28 -16.56
CA MET A 1 -28.36 5.15 -15.81
C MET A 1 -27.02 4.43 -15.72
N GLN A 2 -26.09 4.75 -16.61
CA GLN A 2 -24.69 4.43 -16.36
C GLN A 2 -24.27 5.37 -15.23
N SER A 3 -23.97 4.82 -14.05
CA SER A 3 -23.31 5.60 -13.01
C SER A 3 -22.00 6.08 -13.60
N GLU A 4 -21.87 7.39 -13.84
CA GLU A 4 -20.59 8.01 -14.12
C GLU A 4 -19.70 7.65 -12.92
N GLU A 5 -18.79 6.69 -13.10
CA GLU A 5 -17.84 6.37 -12.05
C GLU A 5 -17.03 7.64 -11.81
N PRO A 6 -17.04 8.20 -10.59
CA PRO A 6 -16.40 9.45 -10.32
C PRO A 6 -14.94 9.32 -10.72
N ASP A 7 -14.44 10.31 -11.47
CA ASP A 7 -13.08 10.38 -11.96
C ASP A 7 -12.13 10.57 -10.75
N MET A 8 -11.90 9.47 -10.05
CA MET A 8 -11.19 9.44 -8.77
C MET A 8 -9.71 9.26 -9.09
N LEU A 9 -9.08 10.35 -9.53
CA LEU A 9 -7.72 10.35 -10.08
C LEU A 9 -6.60 10.12 -9.04
N THR A 10 -6.94 10.02 -7.75
CA THR A 10 -5.93 9.91 -6.70
C THR A 10 -5.68 8.44 -6.33
N PRO A 11 -4.43 7.95 -6.39
CA PRO A 11 -4.12 6.55 -6.13
C PRO A 11 -4.63 6.00 -4.79
N ARG A 12 -4.60 6.84 -3.74
CA ARG A 12 -5.13 6.50 -2.41
C ARG A 12 -6.59 6.06 -2.45
N PHE A 13 -7.45 6.91 -2.99
CA PHE A 13 -8.87 6.63 -2.98
C PHE A 13 -9.24 5.49 -3.95
N GLN A 14 -8.50 5.35 -5.07
CA GLN A 14 -8.62 4.18 -5.95
C GLN A 14 -8.37 2.88 -5.19
N SER A 15 -7.28 2.81 -4.41
CA SER A 15 -6.95 1.60 -3.64
C SER A 15 -8.00 1.29 -2.58
N TYR A 16 -8.48 2.31 -1.86
CA TYR A 16 -9.52 2.13 -0.84
C TYR A 16 -10.83 1.64 -1.45
N LEU A 17 -11.23 2.21 -2.60
CA LEU A 17 -12.42 1.80 -3.32
C LEU A 17 -12.28 0.38 -3.88
N ALA A 18 -11.13 0.05 -4.47
CA ALA A 18 -10.83 -1.30 -4.95
C ALA A 18 -10.91 -2.32 -3.79
N LEU A 19 -10.34 -2.00 -2.63
CA LEU A 19 -10.40 -2.86 -1.45
C LEU A 19 -11.83 -3.02 -0.93
N ALA A 20 -12.62 -1.94 -0.89
CA ALA A 20 -14.02 -1.99 -0.49
C ALA A 20 -14.86 -2.85 -1.45
N TYR A 21 -14.66 -2.71 -2.77
CA TYR A 21 -15.30 -3.56 -3.76
C TYR A 21 -14.90 -5.02 -3.60
N HIS A 22 -13.62 -5.31 -3.37
CA HIS A 22 -13.15 -6.68 -3.14
C HIS A 22 -13.82 -7.30 -1.91
N LYS A 23 -13.84 -6.58 -0.77
CA LYS A 23 -14.46 -7.06 0.48
C LYS A 23 -15.97 -7.25 0.37
N THR A 24 -16.62 -6.51 -0.52
CA THR A 24 -18.06 -6.65 -0.82
C THR A 24 -18.34 -7.58 -2.02
N LYS A 25 -17.34 -8.34 -2.49
CA LYS A 25 -17.43 -9.34 -3.57
C LYS A 25 -17.72 -8.78 -4.98
N HIS A 26 -17.52 -7.48 -5.17
CA HIS A 26 -17.58 -6.80 -6.47
C HIS A 26 -16.23 -6.89 -7.18
N TYR A 27 -15.79 -8.13 -7.48
CA TYR A 27 -14.42 -8.40 -7.93
C TYR A 27 -14.08 -7.77 -9.29
N GLN A 28 -15.05 -7.61 -10.18
CA GLN A 28 -14.81 -6.99 -11.49
C GLN A 28 -14.48 -5.50 -11.33
N GLN A 29 -15.23 -4.77 -10.49
CA GLN A 29 -14.98 -3.37 -10.17
C GLN A 29 -13.63 -3.20 -9.45
N ALA A 30 -13.34 -4.04 -8.46
CA ALA A 30 -12.04 -4.02 -7.78
C ALA A 30 -10.87 -4.24 -8.76
N ARG A 31 -10.99 -5.22 -9.66
CA ARG A 31 -9.98 -5.54 -10.67
C ARG A 31 -9.78 -4.39 -11.66
N LYS A 32 -10.86 -3.74 -12.10
CA LYS A 32 -10.79 -2.59 -12.99
C LYS A 32 -9.96 -1.47 -12.36
N ILE A 33 -10.25 -1.11 -11.11
CA ILE A 33 -9.57 0.00 -10.42
C ILE A 33 -8.11 -0.33 -10.10
N ILE A 34 -7.82 -1.54 -9.60
CA ILE A 34 -6.43 -1.91 -9.29
C ILE A 34 -5.57 -2.00 -10.56
N ASN A 35 -6.14 -2.41 -11.70
CA ASN A 35 -5.40 -2.39 -12.97
C ASN A 35 -5.05 -0.97 -13.41
N GLN A 36 -5.95 0.01 -13.22
CA GLN A 36 -5.64 1.42 -13.48
C GLN A 36 -4.47 1.92 -12.61
N LEU A 37 -4.46 1.55 -11.33
CA LEU A 37 -3.34 1.86 -10.43
C LEU A 37 -2.01 1.24 -10.89
N ILE A 38 -2.06 -0.01 -11.32
CA ILE A 38 -0.90 -0.73 -11.86
C ILE A 38 -0.37 -0.02 -13.12
N GLU A 39 -1.24 0.36 -14.06
CA GLU A 39 -0.87 1.12 -15.26
C GLU A 39 -0.29 2.50 -14.91
N MET A 40 -0.87 3.20 -13.92
CA MET A 40 -0.33 4.48 -13.42
C MET A 40 1.07 4.30 -12.85
N SER A 41 1.33 3.19 -12.17
CA SER A 41 2.63 2.88 -11.56
C SER A 41 3.79 2.74 -12.56
N ASP A 42 3.48 2.52 -13.84
CA ASP A 42 4.46 2.42 -14.92
C ASP A 42 4.73 3.78 -15.59
N THR A 43 3.88 4.78 -15.34
CA THR A 43 3.96 6.10 -15.98
C THR A 43 4.34 7.22 -15.01
N THR A 44 4.05 7.08 -13.72
CA THR A 44 4.34 8.11 -12.71
C THR A 44 4.47 7.53 -11.30
N SER A 45 5.30 8.17 -10.47
CA SER A 45 5.33 7.94 -9.02
C SER A 45 4.48 8.96 -8.24
N ALA A 46 3.92 9.97 -8.92
CA ALA A 46 3.09 11.00 -8.29
C ALA A 46 1.85 10.38 -7.64
N GLY A 47 1.62 10.69 -6.36
CA GLY A 47 0.52 10.12 -5.58
C GLY A 47 0.72 8.67 -5.15
N SER A 48 1.92 8.10 -5.36
CA SER A 48 2.33 6.78 -4.85
C SER A 48 1.47 5.59 -5.28
N PRO A 49 1.26 5.39 -6.60
CA PRO A 49 0.52 4.23 -7.10
C PRO A 49 1.11 2.90 -6.63
N ASP A 50 2.44 2.77 -6.53
CA ASP A 50 3.10 1.56 -6.02
C ASP A 50 2.66 1.22 -4.58
N TYR A 51 2.70 2.22 -3.68
CA TYR A 51 2.35 2.03 -2.27
C TYR A 51 0.88 1.64 -2.12
N PHE A 52 0.00 2.35 -2.83
CA PHE A 52 -1.44 2.08 -2.76
C PHE A 52 -1.84 0.78 -3.45
N THR A 53 -1.07 0.31 -4.42
CA THR A 53 -1.23 -1.04 -4.98
C THR A 53 -0.83 -2.09 -3.92
N GLY A 54 0.27 -1.89 -3.21
CA GLY A 54 0.67 -2.74 -2.08
C GLY A 54 -0.35 -2.75 -0.94
N TYR A 55 -0.93 -1.59 -0.61
CA TYR A 55 -2.02 -1.44 0.36
C TYR A 55 -3.21 -2.35 0.00
N TYR A 56 -3.64 -2.33 -1.25
CA TYR A 56 -4.75 -3.17 -1.72
C TYR A 56 -4.44 -4.66 -1.56
N TYR A 57 -3.28 -5.11 -2.04
CA TYR A 57 -2.89 -6.52 -1.96
C TYR A 57 -2.74 -7.00 -0.51
N SER A 58 -2.20 -6.16 0.37
CA SER A 58 -2.17 -6.46 1.81
C SER A 58 -3.58 -6.63 2.37
N GLY A 59 -4.49 -5.71 2.02
CA GLY A 59 -5.87 -5.70 2.51
C GLY A 59 -6.71 -6.91 2.08
N ILE A 60 -6.35 -7.56 0.97
CA ILE A 60 -6.96 -8.81 0.50
C ILE A 60 -6.15 -10.06 0.90
N ARG A 61 -5.07 -9.88 1.68
CA ARG A 61 -4.17 -10.93 2.20
C ARG A 61 -3.36 -11.67 1.12
N GLU A 62 -3.11 -11.03 -0.02
CA GLU A 62 -2.18 -11.50 -1.04
C GLU A 62 -0.76 -11.03 -0.69
N VAL A 63 -0.12 -11.72 0.26
CA VAL A 63 1.11 -11.30 0.93
C VAL A 63 2.27 -11.06 -0.03
N ASP A 64 2.55 -12.01 -0.94
CA ASP A 64 3.67 -11.87 -1.88
C ASP A 64 3.48 -10.69 -2.84
N SER A 65 2.25 -10.46 -3.28
CA SER A 65 1.93 -9.29 -4.11
C SER A 65 2.08 -8.00 -3.33
N ALA A 66 1.64 -7.96 -2.07
CA ALA A 66 1.80 -6.80 -1.21
C ALA A 66 3.29 -6.41 -1.08
N PHE A 67 4.16 -7.37 -0.78
CA PHE A 67 5.60 -7.11 -0.68
C PHE A 67 6.21 -6.68 -2.00
N TYR A 68 5.85 -7.31 -3.13
CA TYR A 68 6.34 -6.87 -4.44
C TYR A 68 6.08 -5.37 -4.68
N TRP A 69 4.87 -4.92 -4.40
CA TRP A 69 4.48 -3.53 -4.60
C TRP A 69 5.07 -2.58 -3.56
N LEU A 70 5.17 -2.98 -2.29
CA LEU A 70 5.82 -2.18 -1.25
C LEU A 70 7.33 -2.03 -1.48
N GLU A 71 8.00 -3.06 -2.02
CA GLU A 71 9.39 -2.97 -2.47
C GLU A 71 9.55 -1.98 -3.62
N LYS A 72 8.62 -1.99 -4.59
CA LYS A 72 8.60 -1.02 -5.69
C LYS A 72 8.42 0.39 -5.12
N ALA A 73 7.47 0.60 -4.20
CA ALA A 73 7.20 1.87 -3.52
C ALA A 73 8.43 2.39 -2.74
N TYR A 74 9.17 1.51 -2.08
CA TYR A 74 10.41 1.86 -1.41
C TYR A 74 11.47 2.35 -2.42
N LYS A 75 11.68 1.61 -3.52
CA LYS A 75 12.65 1.97 -4.57
C LYS A 75 12.29 3.28 -5.27
N THR A 76 11.01 3.56 -5.47
CA THR A 76 10.51 4.81 -6.05
C THR A 76 10.41 5.95 -5.03
N ARG A 77 10.83 5.71 -3.78
CA ARG A 77 10.85 6.69 -2.68
C ARG A 77 9.48 7.30 -2.41
N SER A 78 8.46 6.45 -2.39
CA SER A 78 7.08 6.85 -2.09
C SER A 78 7.02 7.59 -0.74
N PRO A 79 6.41 8.81 -0.69
CA PRO A 79 6.28 9.57 0.55
C PRO A 79 5.40 8.92 1.63
N GLU A 80 4.62 7.90 1.27
CA GLU A 80 3.73 7.16 2.17
C GLU A 80 4.43 6.01 2.90
N MET A 81 5.68 5.67 2.58
CA MET A 81 6.42 4.61 3.27
C MET A 81 6.42 4.71 4.81
N PRO A 82 6.44 5.90 5.46
CA PRO A 82 6.30 6.02 6.91
C PRO A 82 5.00 5.43 7.48
N TRP A 83 3.95 5.27 6.66
CA TRP A 83 2.68 4.71 7.09
C TRP A 83 2.68 3.18 7.20
N LEU A 84 3.70 2.51 6.64
CA LEU A 84 3.90 1.05 6.77
C LEU A 84 3.87 0.58 8.23
N LYS A 85 4.35 1.42 9.17
CA LYS A 85 4.36 1.14 10.60
C LYS A 85 2.96 1.20 11.23
N VAL A 86 2.14 2.16 10.82
CA VAL A 86 0.93 2.58 11.56
C VAL A 86 -0.37 2.11 10.93
N ASP A 87 -0.40 1.87 9.61
CA ASP A 87 -1.60 1.47 8.90
C ASP A 87 -1.99 0.01 9.24
N PRO A 88 -3.20 -0.25 9.80
CA PRO A 88 -3.60 -1.60 10.20
C PRO A 88 -3.72 -2.59 9.05
N VAL A 89 -3.82 -2.11 7.80
CA VAL A 89 -3.91 -2.96 6.61
C VAL A 89 -2.66 -3.82 6.42
N PHE A 90 -1.52 -3.44 7.01
CA PHE A 90 -0.26 -4.16 6.92
C PHE A 90 0.00 -5.09 8.12
N ASN A 91 -0.94 -5.17 9.08
CA ASN A 91 -0.76 -6.06 10.23
C ASN A 91 -0.58 -7.52 9.84
N ASN A 92 -1.19 -7.96 8.73
CA ASN A 92 -1.01 -9.32 8.20
C ASN A 92 0.37 -9.58 7.59
N LEU A 93 1.23 -8.57 7.45
CA LEU A 93 2.58 -8.73 6.93
C LEU A 93 3.62 -8.90 8.05
N LYS A 94 3.28 -8.57 9.30
CA LYS A 94 4.22 -8.54 10.44
C LYS A 94 4.74 -9.92 10.86
N ASP A 95 4.09 -10.99 10.41
CA ASP A 95 4.51 -12.37 10.66
C ASP A 95 5.57 -12.86 9.64
N ASP A 96 5.91 -12.05 8.62
CA ASP A 96 6.92 -12.36 7.60
C ASP A 96 8.17 -11.50 7.81
N ASP A 97 9.36 -12.12 7.78
CA ASP A 97 10.66 -11.46 7.96
C ASP A 97 10.90 -10.32 6.95
N LYS A 98 10.32 -10.40 5.75
CA LYS A 98 10.40 -9.34 4.73
C LYS A 98 9.81 -8.01 5.22
N TYR A 99 8.82 -8.04 6.11
CA TYR A 99 8.28 -6.82 6.70
C TYR A 99 9.33 -6.13 7.55
N TRP A 100 10.04 -6.87 8.39
CA TRP A 100 11.03 -6.32 9.30
C TRP A 100 12.29 -5.84 8.58
N ASP A 101 12.69 -6.50 7.49
CA ASP A 101 13.73 -5.97 6.58
C ASP A 101 13.31 -4.62 5.98
N LEU A 102 12.11 -4.54 5.40
CA LEU A 102 11.59 -3.29 4.84
C LEU A 102 11.43 -2.20 5.91
N TYR A 103 10.99 -2.56 7.13
CA TYR A 103 10.86 -1.68 8.28
C TYR A 103 12.19 -1.06 8.72
N GLU A 104 13.27 -1.86 8.71
CA GLU A 104 14.62 -1.39 9.01
C GLU A 104 15.15 -0.47 7.92
N ARG A 105 15.06 -0.86 6.65
CA ARG A 105 15.55 -0.08 5.50
C ARG A 105 14.82 1.25 5.27
N THR A 106 13.61 1.39 5.83
CA THR A 106 12.83 2.63 5.85
C THR A 106 13.13 3.51 7.07
N GLY A 107 14.00 3.06 7.99
CA GLY A 107 14.49 3.83 9.13
C GLY A 107 13.60 3.74 10.39
N HIS A 108 12.52 2.96 10.37
CA HIS A 108 11.58 2.91 11.49
C HIS A 108 12.21 2.28 12.75
N LYS A 109 13.05 1.26 12.60
CA LYS A 109 13.73 0.60 13.71
C LYS A 109 14.65 1.55 14.48
N ALA A 110 15.49 2.30 13.76
CA ALA A 110 16.37 3.30 14.36
C ALA A 110 15.58 4.41 15.08
N TYR A 111 14.44 4.82 14.52
CA TYR A 111 13.53 5.76 15.19
C TYR A 111 12.96 5.19 16.49
N ASP A 112 12.54 3.92 16.50
CA ASP A 112 12.01 3.28 17.71
C ASP A 112 13.05 3.15 18.81
N GLU A 113 14.27 2.76 18.45
CA GLU A 113 15.42 2.68 19.36
C GLU A 113 15.73 4.05 19.97
N TYR A 114 15.77 5.10 19.15
CA TYR A 114 15.93 6.48 19.61
C TYR A 114 14.82 6.91 20.57
N MET A 115 13.56 6.62 20.24
CA MET A 115 12.43 6.98 21.10
C MET A 115 12.40 6.17 22.40
N ALA A 116 12.94 4.95 22.42
CA ALA A 116 13.11 4.15 23.63
C ALA A 116 14.20 4.75 24.53
N SER A 117 15.36 5.15 23.97
CA SER A 117 16.45 5.76 24.76
C SER A 117 16.08 7.11 25.37
N MET A 118 15.08 7.80 24.83
CA MET A 118 14.58 9.09 25.36
C MET A 118 13.62 8.92 26.55
N LYS A 119 13.21 7.68 26.87
CA LYS A 119 12.30 7.38 27.99
C LYS A 119 13.01 6.81 29.21
N GLU A 120 14.30 6.50 29.09
CA GLU A 120 15.22 6.13 30.18
C GLU A 120 15.83 7.37 30.82
#